data_AF-A0A344UHR8-F1
#
_entry.id   AF-A0A344UHR8-F1
#
_cell.length_a   1.000
_cell.length_b   1.000
_cell.length_c   1.000
_cell.angle_alpha   90.00
_cell.angle_beta   90.00
_cell.angle_gamma   90.00
#
_symmetry.space_group_name_H-M   'P 1'
#
loop_
_entity.id
_entity.type
_entity.pdbx_description
1 polymer ?
#
loop_
_entity_poly.entity_id
_entity_poly.type
_entity_poly.pdbx_seq_one_letter_code
_entity_poly.pdbx_strand_id
1 'polypeptide(L)' 'MQEELNHLHDTATQLLGEHLGNWADSLLNAGGGHSDSRFIEALHALLTVRAALAPLVGNAQDASHG' A
#
# COMPACT_ATOMS: atom_id res chain seq x y z
N MET A 1 -16.44 -11.52 4.36
CA MET A 1 -16.37 -10.04 4.26
C MET A 1 -15.30 -9.42 5.14
N GLN A 2 -15.32 -9.53 6.48
CA GLN A 2 -14.24 -8.93 7.31
C GLN A 2 -12.84 -9.52 7.03
N GLU A 3 -12.76 -10.84 6.92
CA GLU A 3 -11.51 -11.56 6.60
C GLU A 3 -10.98 -11.19 5.21
N GLU A 4 -11.87 -10.97 4.24
CA GLU A 4 -11.51 -10.55 2.88
C GLU A 4 -10.98 -9.11 2.87
N LEU A 5 -11.56 -8.21 3.69
CA LEU A 5 -11.09 -6.84 3.86
C LEU A 5 -9.71 -6.79 4.53
N ASN A 6 -9.50 -7.61 5.56
CA ASN A 6 -8.19 -7.74 6.21
C ASN A 6 -7.15 -8.30 5.23
N HIS A 7 -7.49 -9.35 4.49
CA HIS A 7 -6.60 -9.93 3.48
C HIS A 7 -6.26 -8.93 2.36
N LEU A 8 -7.22 -8.12 1.92
CA LEU A 8 -6.99 -7.07 0.93
C LEU A 8 -6.10 -5.95 1.47
N HIS A 9 -6.27 -5.57 2.74
CA HIS A 9 -5.42 -4.58 3.40
C HIS A 9 -3.98 -5.07 3.57
N ASP A 10 -3.78 -6.32 3.98
CA ASP A 10 -2.47 -6.95 4.11
C ASP A 10 -1.78 -7.06 2.75
N THR A 11 -2.52 -7.51 1.73
CA THR A 11 -2.01 -7.58 0.35
C THR A 11 -1.59 -6.20 -0.16
N ALA A 12 -2.41 -5.17 0.05
CA ALA A 12 -2.08 -3.80 -0.35
C ALA A 12 -0.85 -3.26 0.41
N THR A 13 -0.71 -3.59 1.69
CA THR A 13 0.44 -3.20 2.53
C THR A 13 1.73 -3.88 2.09
N GLN A 14 1.66 -5.18 1.75
CA GLN A 14 2.80 -5.91 1.22
C GLN A 14 3.24 -5.35 -0.13
N LEU A 15 2.29 -5.12 -1.04
CA LEU A 15 2.58 -4.57 -2.37
C LEU A 15 3.20 -3.16 -2.29
N LEU A 16 2.76 -2.33 -1.33
CA LEU A 16 3.39 -1.04 -1.01
C LEU A 16 4.86 -1.19 -0.61
N GLY A 17 5.14 -2.14 0.29
CA GLY A 17 6.50 -2.42 0.75
C GLY A 17 7.41 -2.85 -0.38
N GLU A 18 6.94 -3.77 -1.24
CA GLU A 18 7.70 -4.24 -2.41
C GLU A 18 7.94 -3.11 -3.42
N HIS A 19 6.93 -2.27 -3.69
CA HIS A 19 7.08 -1.18 -4.64
C HIS A 19 8.06 -0.10 -4.15
N LEU A 20 8.03 0.22 -2.85
CA LEU A 20 8.98 1.13 -2.22
C LEU A 20 10.41 0.56 -2.22
N GLY A 21 10.57 -0.74 -1.96
CA GLY A 21 11.87 -1.41 -2.02
C GLY A 21 12.48 -1.36 -3.43
N ASN A 22 11.67 -1.67 -4.45
CA ASN A 22 12.10 -1.62 -5.85
C ASN A 22 12.42 -0.20 -6.32
N TRP A 23 11.68 0.80 -5.83
CA TRP A 23 12.00 2.21 -6.12
C TRP A 23 13.31 2.63 -5.43
N ALA A 24 13.52 2.27 -4.17
CA ALA A 24 14.76 2.56 -3.46
C ALA A 24 15.98 1.92 -4.14
N ASP A 25 15.86 0.66 -4.58
CA ASP A 25 16.90 -0.03 -5.34
C ASP A 25 17.14 0.64 -6.70
N SER A 26 16.07 1.02 -7.40
CA SER A 26 16.17 1.78 -8.65
C SER A 26 16.85 3.12 -8.44
N LEU A 27 16.61 3.81 -7.32
CA LEU A 27 17.21 5.12 -7.01
C LEU A 27 18.70 4.98 -6.63
N LEU A 28 19.07 3.91 -5.95
CA LEU A 28 20.47 3.62 -5.61
C LEU A 28 21.29 3.15 -6.82
N ASN A 29 20.66 2.43 -7.75
CA ASN A 29 21.33 1.83 -8.91
C ASN A 29 21.19 2.65 -10.21
N ALA A 30 20.20 3.54 -10.33
CA ALA A 30 20.03 4.38 -11.52
C ALA A 30 20.81 5.69 -11.35
N GLY A 31 21.97 5.77 -12.01
CA GLY A 31 22.63 7.03 -12.27
C GLY A 31 21.77 7.94 -13.13
N GLY A 32 20.98 8.83 -12.51
CA GLY A 32 20.34 9.97 -13.15
C GLY A 32 18.99 9.70 -13.85
N GLY A 33 17.89 9.90 -13.11
CA GLY A 33 16.72 10.60 -13.63
C GLY A 33 15.74 9.84 -14.54
N HIS A 34 15.89 8.53 -14.77
CA HIS A 34 14.94 7.77 -15.55
C HIS A 34 14.02 6.94 -14.65
N SER A 35 12.73 7.30 -14.61
CA SER A 35 11.57 6.59 -14.02
C SER A 35 11.02 6.96 -12.64
N ASP A 36 11.35 8.09 -12.02
CA ASP A 36 10.71 8.45 -10.74
C ASP A 36 9.19 8.67 -10.84
N SER A 37 8.69 9.24 -11.95
CA SER A 37 7.27 9.56 -12.13
C SER A 37 6.34 8.35 -12.07
N ARG A 38 6.71 7.22 -12.71
CA ARG A 38 5.90 5.99 -12.69
C ARG A 38 5.84 5.36 -11.30
N PHE A 39 6.93 5.45 -10.51
CA PHE A 39 6.97 4.93 -9.15
C PHE A 39 6.12 5.79 -8.21
N ILE A 40 6.14 7.11 -8.41
CA ILE A 40 5.30 8.05 -7.66
C ILE A 40 3.80 7.79 -7.95
N GLU A 41 3.42 7.60 -9.21
CA GLU A 41 2.03 7.29 -9.59
C GLU A 41 1.53 5.98 -8.96
N ALA A 42 2.32 4.93 -9.05
CA ALA A 42 2.00 3.64 -8.44
C ALA A 42 1.93 3.71 -6.91
N LEU A 43 2.86 4.45 -6.28
CA LEU A 43 2.84 4.71 -4.84
C LEU A 43 1.56 5.45 -4.42
N HIS A 44 1.16 6.49 -5.16
CA HIS A 44 -0.07 7.23 -4.89
C HIS A 44 -1.32 6.36 -5.01
N ALA A 45 -1.40 5.52 -6.05
CA ALA A 45 -2.51 4.60 -6.23
C ALA A 45 -2.62 3.62 -5.04
N LEU A 46 -1.49 3.04 -4.63
CA LEU A 46 -1.44 2.10 -3.52
C LEU A 46 -1.74 2.75 -2.15
N LEU A 47 -1.24 3.97 -1.91
CA LEU A 47 -1.57 4.74 -0.71
C LEU A 47 -3.06 5.08 -0.65
N THR A 48 -3.67 5.42 -1.80
CA THR A 48 -5.11 5.70 -1.89
C THR A 48 -5.93 4.46 -1.54
N VAL A 49 -5.58 3.29 -2.09
CA VAL A 49 -6.25 2.02 -1.77
C VAL A 49 -6.11 1.70 -0.28
N ARG A 50 -4.89 1.80 0.29
CA ARG A 50 -4.66 1.56 1.71
C ARG A 50 -5.45 2.51 2.60
N ALA A 51 -5.51 3.79 2.27
CA ALA A 51 -6.26 4.80 3.01
C ALA A 51 -7.77 4.55 2.95
N ALA A 52 -8.30 4.12 1.79
CA ALA A 52 -9.71 3.76 1.65
C ALA A 52 -10.08 2.51 2.46
N LEU A 53 -9.15 1.55 2.61
CA LEU A 53 -9.36 0.32 3.38
C LEU A 53 -9.16 0.51 4.89
N ALA A 54 -8.34 1.47 5.33
CA ALA A 54 -8.03 1.71 6.74
C ALA A 54 -9.27 1.83 7.68
N PRO A 55 -10.30 2.64 7.37
CA PRO A 55 -11.48 2.75 8.24
C PRO A 55 -12.34 1.47 8.28
N LEU A 56 -12.24 0.61 7.26
CA LEU A 56 -13.00 -0.64 7.17
C LEU A 56 -12.36 -1.78 7.98
N VAL A 57 -11.03 -1.73 8.14
CA VAL A 57 -10.25 -2.68 8.94
C VAL A 57 -10.31 -2.33 10.44
N GLY A 58 -10.27 -1.04 10.80
CA GLY A 58 -10.31 -0.59 12.19
C GLY A 58 -11.66 -0.78 12.89
N ASN A 59 -12.77 -0.65 12.16
CA ASN A 59 -14.12 -0.80 12.74
C ASN A 59 -14.51 -2.25 13.08
N ALA A 60 -13.72 -3.25 12.67
CA ALA A 60 -13.94 -4.66 12.97
C ALA A 60 -13.83 -4.99 14.47
N GLN A 61 -12.89 -4.33 15.15
CA GLN A 61 -12.53 -4.66 16.53
C GLN A 61 -13.49 -4.07 17.55
N ASP A 62 -14.20 -2.98 17.22
CA ASP A 62 -15.17 -2.32 18.10
C ASP A 62 -16.59 -2.89 17.97
N ALA A 63 -16.96 -3.46 16.82
CA ALA A 63 -18.31 -3.99 16.58
C ALA A 63 -18.60 -5.35 17.25
N SER A 64 -17.64 -5.94 17.98
CA SER A 64 -17.82 -7.17 18.76
C SER A 64 -18.13 -6.93 20.25
N HIS A 65 -18.31 -5.67 20.67
CA HIS A 65 -18.68 -5.29 22.03
C HIS A 65 -19.97 -4.45 22.05
N GLY A 66 -21.09 -5.05 21.61
CA GLY A 66 -22.43 -4.47 21.70
C GLY A 66 -23.51 -5.52 21.85
#